data_AF-A0A1G6I5U5-F1
#
_entry.id   AF-A0A1G6I5U5-F1
#
_cell.length_a   1.000
_cell.length_b   1.000
_cell.length_c   1.000
_cell.angle_alpha   90.00
_cell.angle_beta   90.00
_cell.angle_gamma   90.00
#
_symmetry.space_group_name_H-M   'P 1'
#
loop_
_entity.id
_entity.type
_entity.pdbx_description
1 polymer ?
#
loop_
_entity_poly.entity_id
_entity_poly.type
_entity_poly.pdbx_seq_one_letter_code
_entity_poly.pdbx_strand_id
1 'polypeptide(L)'
;MGTIESIVVSWSLARAQPSRFTRGAGSPDLSNEASYRSAWTDASAGGGDWRPPWASDRAYSNFWKWEVGGSYESVSPHGAWQHQVPLRREPTIVLESTVAGAELGCAQFLYPTGTGVMVTAVITGDHTAPLLLASLAELTANVRVQGGARSMNGVLDMLLDDAEVNCLGQPDPSGSEEKRARTVAVVTKAKDWDSPTPQAGDEVHRLLASLCLMSAAPLTGTLAPLESMVVGPPTTRFADTVRVALGSGQAIWSLYQPAEKLACYEHNLALASMQTSVLLETVRWLSDSAPLEALRAESVRLALQTLGRKYGAADSVYSSDFVRRQIDDSHLVDQINRLRAEGPLHAR
;
A
#
# COMPACT_ATOMS: atom_id res chain seq x y z
N MET A 1 16.86 -27.89 8.57
CA MET A 1 16.38 -26.55 8.97
C MET A 1 15.99 -25.87 7.68
N GLY A 2 14.74 -25.44 7.57
CA GLY A 2 14.24 -24.87 6.32
C GLY A 2 14.94 -23.56 5.98
N THR A 3 15.05 -23.26 4.69
CA THR A 3 15.59 -22.00 4.18
C THR A 3 14.55 -21.23 3.38
N ILE A 4 14.72 -19.91 3.34
CA ILE A 4 13.93 -18.98 2.54
C ILE A 4 14.85 -18.55 1.41
N GLU A 5 14.54 -18.96 0.18
CA GLU A 5 15.36 -18.69 -1.00
C GLU A 5 15.01 -17.34 -1.63
N SER A 6 13.76 -16.90 -1.47
CA SER A 6 13.31 -15.60 -1.92
C SER A 6 12.10 -15.07 -1.13
N ILE A 7 12.10 -13.77 -0.89
CA ILE A 7 11.00 -13.01 -0.29
C ILE A 7 10.88 -11.66 -1.01
N VAL A 8 9.64 -11.20 -1.16
CA VAL A 8 9.34 -9.83 -1.60
C VAL A 8 8.75 -9.08 -0.42
N VAL A 9 9.27 -7.89 -0.15
CA VAL A 9 8.78 -7.03 0.94
C VAL A 9 8.54 -5.62 0.40
N SER A 10 7.34 -5.10 0.56
CA SER A 10 7.05 -3.69 0.31
C SER A 10 6.82 -2.93 1.60
N TRP A 11 7.38 -1.73 1.67
CA TRP A 11 7.02 -0.70 2.64
C TRP A 11 6.28 0.40 1.91
N SER A 12 5.13 0.81 2.43
CA SER A 12 4.39 1.93 1.88
C SER A 12 4.02 2.94 2.95
N LEU A 13 3.98 4.20 2.54
CA LEU A 13 3.57 5.32 3.37
C LEU A 13 2.65 6.22 2.57
N ALA A 14 1.67 6.80 3.24
CA ALA A 14 0.66 7.64 2.63
C ALA A 14 0.47 8.93 3.42
N ARG A 15 0.21 10.01 2.70
CA ARG A 15 -0.19 11.31 3.24
C ARG A 15 -1.42 11.81 2.51
N ALA A 16 -2.49 12.10 3.23
CA ALA A 16 -3.63 12.84 2.67
C ALA A 16 -3.29 14.33 2.63
N GLN A 17 -3.75 15.03 1.59
CA GLN A 17 -3.42 16.46 1.39
C GLN A 17 -4.63 17.36 1.13
N PRO A 18 -5.60 17.42 2.05
CA PRO A 18 -6.89 18.01 1.73
C PRO A 18 -6.92 19.54 1.86
N SER A 19 -5.94 20.14 2.52
CA SER A 19 -5.65 21.57 2.55
C SER A 19 -5.55 22.17 1.15
N ARG A 20 -4.96 21.45 0.19
CA ARG A 20 -4.89 21.85 -1.23
C ARG A 20 -6.26 21.84 -1.91
N PHE A 21 -7.24 21.08 -1.40
CA PHE A 21 -8.64 21.11 -1.90
C PHE A 21 -9.33 22.45 -1.59
N THR A 22 -8.82 23.19 -0.60
CA THR A 22 -9.44 24.43 -0.13
C THR A 22 -8.79 25.70 -0.70
N ARG A 23 -7.58 25.60 -1.26
CA ARG A 23 -6.82 26.76 -1.76
C ARG A 23 -6.22 26.43 -3.12
N GLY A 24 -6.91 26.84 -4.18
CA GLY A 24 -6.45 26.76 -5.57
C GLY A 24 -5.25 27.66 -5.85
N ALA A 25 -4.08 27.31 -5.32
CA ALA A 25 -2.83 28.02 -5.54
C ALA A 25 -1.90 27.21 -6.45
N GLY A 26 -1.85 27.61 -7.73
CA GLY A 26 -0.70 27.47 -8.65
C GLY A 26 -0.33 26.08 -9.18
N SER A 27 -0.75 24.99 -8.54
CA SER A 27 -0.47 23.62 -8.96
C SER A 27 -1.71 22.94 -9.54
N PRO A 28 -1.60 21.90 -10.38
CA PRO A 28 -2.75 21.10 -10.79
C PRO A 28 -3.40 20.51 -9.55
N ASP A 29 -4.55 21.06 -9.17
CA ASP A 29 -5.35 20.56 -8.07
C ASP A 29 -5.95 19.22 -8.49
N LEU A 30 -5.27 18.13 -8.17
CA LEU A 30 -5.76 16.79 -8.47
C LEU A 30 -7.04 16.46 -7.71
N SER A 31 -7.52 17.31 -6.79
CA SER A 31 -8.82 17.12 -6.15
C SER A 31 -9.99 17.68 -6.95
N ASN A 32 -9.70 18.46 -7.99
CA ASN A 32 -10.66 18.94 -8.96
C ASN A 32 -10.70 18.00 -10.17
N GLU A 33 -11.91 17.58 -10.56
CA GLU A 33 -12.08 16.65 -11.67
C GLU A 33 -11.47 17.17 -12.98
N ALA A 34 -11.66 18.45 -13.33
CA ALA A 34 -11.16 18.98 -14.58
C ALA A 34 -9.62 18.97 -14.64
N SER A 35 -8.98 19.40 -13.55
CA SER A 35 -7.53 19.38 -13.40
C SER A 35 -6.97 17.96 -13.40
N TYR A 36 -7.59 17.04 -12.67
CA TYR A 36 -7.22 15.62 -12.70
C TYR A 36 -7.35 15.03 -14.09
N ARG A 37 -8.47 15.27 -14.79
CA ARG A 37 -8.69 14.74 -16.14
C ARG A 37 -7.67 15.27 -17.13
N SER A 38 -7.26 16.53 -17.01
CA SER A 38 -6.15 17.09 -17.81
C SER A 38 -4.85 16.33 -17.52
N ALA A 39 -4.46 16.22 -16.26
CA ALA A 39 -3.24 15.54 -15.85
C ALA A 39 -3.22 14.06 -16.27
N TRP A 40 -4.35 13.36 -16.16
CA TRP A 40 -4.51 11.99 -16.62
C TRP A 40 -4.36 11.87 -18.14
N THR A 41 -4.95 12.80 -18.89
CA THR A 41 -4.87 12.81 -20.36
C THR A 41 -3.43 13.02 -20.81
N ASP A 42 -2.72 13.98 -20.21
CA ASP A 42 -1.32 14.25 -20.48
C ASP A 42 -0.44 13.04 -20.12
N ALA A 43 -0.64 12.45 -18.95
CA ALA A 43 0.07 11.26 -18.49
C ALA A 43 -0.17 10.05 -19.41
N SER A 44 -1.40 9.84 -19.87
CA SER A 44 -1.77 8.75 -20.78
C SER A 44 -1.17 8.93 -22.18
N ALA A 45 -0.95 10.18 -22.61
CA ALA A 45 -0.27 10.51 -23.86
C ALA A 45 1.27 10.40 -23.76
N GLY A 46 1.82 10.07 -22.60
CA GLY A 46 3.26 10.03 -22.36
C GLY A 46 3.88 11.42 -22.11
N GLY A 47 3.08 12.43 -21.78
CA GLY A 47 3.54 13.76 -21.40
C GLY A 47 4.09 13.81 -19.97
N GLY A 48 5.21 14.50 -19.76
CA GLY A 48 5.82 14.69 -18.42
C GLY A 48 6.36 13.41 -17.77
N ASP A 49 6.56 13.44 -16.46
CA ASP A 49 7.10 12.33 -15.65
C ASP A 49 6.02 11.35 -15.14
N TRP A 50 4.75 11.77 -15.18
CA TRP A 50 3.63 11.01 -14.62
C TRP A 50 2.97 10.11 -15.67
N ARG A 51 2.52 8.94 -15.24
CA ARG A 51 1.91 7.92 -16.10
C ARG A 51 0.70 7.28 -15.42
N PRO A 52 -0.20 6.63 -16.16
CA PRO A 52 -1.14 5.68 -15.57
C PRO A 52 -0.40 4.63 -14.73
N PRO A 53 -0.99 4.14 -13.63
CA PRO A 53 -0.23 3.39 -12.63
C PRO A 53 0.24 2.01 -13.07
N TRP A 54 -0.30 1.50 -14.17
CA TRP A 54 0.09 0.25 -14.84
C TRP A 54 1.07 0.42 -15.99
N ALA A 55 1.50 1.64 -16.33
CA ALA A 55 2.27 1.91 -17.57
C ALA A 55 3.64 1.23 -17.65
N SER A 56 4.20 0.76 -16.52
CA SER A 56 5.43 -0.03 -16.48
C SER A 56 5.23 -1.48 -16.00
N ASP A 57 3.98 -1.91 -15.81
CA ASP A 57 3.70 -3.27 -15.37
C ASP A 57 3.88 -4.23 -16.55
N ARG A 58 4.93 -5.07 -16.49
CA ARG A 58 5.15 -6.13 -17.50
C ARG A 58 4.09 -7.24 -17.45
N ALA A 59 3.23 -7.23 -16.42
CA ALA A 59 2.26 -8.27 -16.13
C ALA A 59 0.89 -7.67 -15.79
N TYR A 60 -0.15 -8.44 -16.06
CA TYR A 60 -1.54 -8.10 -15.76
C TYR A 60 -1.76 -7.80 -14.27
N SER A 61 -2.37 -6.66 -13.96
CA SER A 61 -2.71 -6.25 -12.59
C SER A 61 -4.13 -6.66 -12.21
N ASN A 62 -4.26 -7.64 -11.30
CA ASN A 62 -5.57 -8.01 -10.77
C ASN A 62 -6.16 -6.89 -9.91
N PHE A 63 -5.33 -6.09 -9.24
CA PHE A 63 -5.80 -4.93 -8.49
C PHE A 63 -6.54 -3.96 -9.42
N TRP A 64 -5.88 -3.45 -10.47
CA TRP A 64 -6.51 -2.49 -11.39
C TRP A 64 -7.69 -3.08 -12.16
N LYS A 65 -7.63 -4.38 -12.52
CA LYS A 65 -8.78 -5.09 -13.08
C LYS A 65 -10.02 -4.94 -12.21
N TRP A 66 -9.89 -5.20 -10.90
CA TRP A 66 -11.04 -5.16 -10.01
C TRP A 66 -11.42 -3.73 -9.64
N GLU A 67 -10.45 -2.81 -9.54
CA GLU A 67 -10.74 -1.42 -9.21
C GLU A 67 -11.45 -0.68 -10.35
N VAL A 68 -11.05 -0.84 -11.62
CA VAL A 68 -11.60 -0.06 -12.75
C VAL A 68 -12.08 -0.88 -13.95
N GLY A 69 -11.96 -2.20 -13.89
CA GLY A 69 -12.50 -3.12 -14.90
C GLY A 69 -11.43 -3.87 -15.71
N GLY A 70 -11.87 -4.90 -16.45
CA GLY A 70 -11.00 -5.81 -17.21
C GLY A 70 -10.13 -5.16 -18.29
N SER A 71 -10.50 -3.95 -18.73
CA SER A 71 -9.76 -3.12 -19.69
C SER A 71 -9.22 -1.86 -19.00
N TYR A 72 -8.63 -2.03 -17.81
CA TYR A 72 -8.12 -0.92 -17.00
C TYR A 72 -7.15 -0.02 -17.78
N GLU A 73 -6.40 -0.59 -18.73
CA GLU A 73 -5.45 0.13 -19.58
C GLU A 73 -6.10 1.21 -20.45
N SER A 74 -7.39 1.06 -20.76
CA SER A 74 -8.17 1.99 -21.57
C SER A 74 -9.18 2.80 -20.74
N VAL A 75 -9.03 2.86 -19.41
CA VAL A 75 -9.96 3.62 -18.57
C VAL A 75 -9.95 5.10 -18.98
N SER A 76 -11.14 5.68 -19.08
CA SER A 76 -11.26 7.11 -19.40
C SER A 76 -10.77 7.97 -18.23
N PRO A 77 -10.34 9.23 -18.46
CA PRO A 77 -9.97 10.14 -17.39
C PRO A 77 -11.07 10.31 -16.32
N HIS A 78 -12.34 10.31 -16.74
CA HIS A 78 -13.48 10.39 -15.83
C HIS A 78 -13.66 9.10 -15.01
N GLY A 79 -13.47 7.93 -15.63
CA GLY A 79 -13.49 6.66 -14.90
C GLY A 79 -12.36 6.57 -13.88
N ALA A 80 -11.14 6.97 -14.25
CA ALA A 80 -10.00 7.02 -13.34
C ALA A 80 -10.28 7.94 -12.13
N TRP A 81 -10.92 9.10 -12.37
CA TRP A 81 -11.37 10.02 -11.34
C TRP A 81 -12.36 9.38 -10.35
N GLN A 82 -13.44 8.80 -10.87
CA GLN A 82 -14.50 8.15 -10.08
C GLN A 82 -13.98 7.03 -9.19
N HIS A 83 -12.90 6.37 -9.62
CA HIS A 83 -12.29 5.26 -8.91
C HIS A 83 -11.06 5.67 -8.09
N GLN A 84 -10.77 6.98 -8.02
CA GLN A 84 -9.65 7.52 -7.25
C GLN A 84 -8.32 6.86 -7.64
N VAL A 85 -8.10 6.69 -8.94
CA VAL A 85 -6.88 6.09 -9.49
C VAL A 85 -5.74 7.11 -9.39
N PRO A 86 -4.55 6.73 -8.90
CA PRO A 86 -3.42 7.63 -8.85
C PRO A 86 -2.73 7.78 -10.21
N LEU A 87 -2.00 8.86 -10.39
CA LEU A 87 -0.89 8.91 -11.34
C LEU A 87 0.34 8.28 -10.69
N ARG A 88 1.17 7.57 -11.46
CA ARG A 88 2.41 6.94 -10.98
C ARG A 88 3.62 7.62 -11.61
N ARG A 89 4.70 7.65 -10.84
CA ARG A 89 6.04 8.03 -11.29
C ARG A 89 7.07 7.09 -10.67
N GLU A 90 8.10 6.78 -11.46
CA GLU A 90 9.34 6.20 -10.93
C GLU A 90 10.26 7.38 -10.57
N PRO A 91 10.59 7.57 -9.28
CA PRO A 91 11.41 8.70 -8.86
C PRO A 91 12.81 8.59 -9.45
N THR A 92 13.47 9.73 -9.64
CA THR A 92 14.88 9.79 -10.11
C THR A 92 15.87 9.35 -9.04
N ILE A 93 15.43 9.22 -7.79
CA ILE A 93 16.23 8.76 -6.66
C ILE A 93 16.53 7.26 -6.84
N VAL A 94 17.81 6.93 -6.91
CA VAL A 94 18.29 5.54 -6.95
C VAL A 94 18.45 5.04 -5.51
N LEU A 95 17.82 3.90 -5.21
CA LEU A 95 17.96 3.21 -3.93
C LEU A 95 18.97 2.07 -4.07
N GLU A 96 19.95 2.03 -3.18
CA GLU A 96 20.94 0.96 -3.10
C GLU A 96 20.78 0.20 -1.78
N SER A 97 20.78 -1.13 -1.87
CA SER A 97 20.76 -2.00 -0.70
C SER A 97 22.16 -2.18 -0.11
N THR A 98 22.27 -2.21 1.22
CA THR A 98 23.48 -2.67 1.92
C THR A 98 23.52 -4.19 2.11
N VAL A 99 22.41 -4.86 1.83
CA VAL A 99 22.21 -6.30 2.01
C VAL A 99 22.48 -7.02 0.69
N ALA A 100 23.34 -8.04 0.74
CA ALA A 100 23.65 -8.89 -0.41
C ALA A 100 22.40 -9.65 -0.90
N GLY A 101 22.21 -9.70 -2.22
CA GLY A 101 21.06 -10.38 -2.84
C GLY A 101 19.73 -9.65 -2.70
N ALA A 102 19.73 -8.40 -2.19
CA ALA A 102 18.56 -7.55 -2.10
C ALA A 102 18.55 -6.48 -3.19
N GLU A 103 17.49 -6.45 -3.99
CA GLU A 103 17.23 -5.46 -5.02
C GLU A 103 16.10 -4.54 -4.58
N LEU A 104 16.28 -3.22 -4.73
CA LEU A 104 15.31 -2.21 -4.34
C LEU A 104 14.69 -1.55 -5.56
N GLY A 105 13.36 -1.41 -5.54
CA GLY A 105 12.59 -0.56 -6.43
C GLY A 105 11.76 0.43 -5.62
N CYS A 106 11.38 1.55 -6.22
CA CYS A 106 10.46 2.48 -5.60
C CYS A 106 9.52 3.14 -6.60
N ALA A 107 8.39 3.61 -6.11
CA ALA A 107 7.37 4.27 -6.90
C ALA A 107 6.63 5.32 -6.06
N GLN A 108 6.23 6.40 -6.73
CA GLN A 108 5.41 7.47 -6.20
C GLN A 108 4.04 7.43 -6.86
N PHE A 109 2.99 7.71 -6.08
CA PHE A 109 1.60 7.67 -6.51
C PHE A 109 0.87 8.93 -6.05
N LEU A 110 0.28 9.65 -6.99
CA LEU A 110 -0.53 10.84 -6.72
C LEU A 110 -2.00 10.54 -6.92
N TYR A 111 -2.68 10.36 -5.81
CA TYR A 111 -4.11 10.20 -5.76
C TYR A 111 -4.81 11.57 -5.83
N PRO A 112 -6.07 11.60 -6.25
CA PRO A 112 -6.92 12.78 -6.11
C PRO A 112 -6.93 13.40 -4.72
N THR A 113 -6.74 12.57 -3.69
CA THR A 113 -6.89 12.95 -2.28
C THR A 113 -5.58 12.99 -1.49
N GLY A 114 -4.45 12.67 -2.11
CA GLY A 114 -3.16 12.66 -1.43
C GLY A 114 -2.09 11.91 -2.20
N THR A 115 -1.03 11.53 -1.48
CA THR A 115 0.17 10.92 -2.05
C THR A 115 0.45 9.61 -1.34
N GLY A 116 0.86 8.61 -2.11
CA GLY A 116 1.39 7.35 -1.61
C GLY A 116 2.77 7.09 -2.19
N VAL A 117 3.64 6.48 -1.41
CA VAL A 117 4.95 6.01 -1.88
C VAL A 117 5.15 4.57 -1.46
N MET A 118 5.95 3.87 -2.24
CA MET A 118 6.27 2.47 -2.00
C MET A 118 7.73 2.21 -2.32
N VAL A 119 8.39 1.48 -1.42
CA VAL A 119 9.69 0.84 -1.66
C VAL A 119 9.47 -0.65 -1.61
N THR A 120 9.93 -1.37 -2.64
CA THR A 120 9.84 -2.84 -2.71
C THR A 120 11.24 -3.41 -2.73
N ALA A 121 11.51 -4.39 -1.86
CA ALA A 121 12.71 -5.18 -1.85
C ALA A 121 12.42 -6.61 -2.32
N VAL A 122 13.24 -7.11 -3.25
CA VAL A 122 13.32 -8.52 -3.57
C VAL A 122 14.61 -9.04 -2.95
N ILE A 123 14.50 -9.92 -1.96
CA ILE A 123 15.66 -10.52 -1.29
C ILE A 123 15.77 -11.96 -1.74
N THR A 124 16.95 -12.34 -2.21
CA THR A 124 17.27 -13.68 -2.71
C THR A 124 18.48 -14.28 -1.99
N GLY A 125 18.58 -15.61 -2.03
CA GLY A 125 19.67 -16.37 -1.41
C GLY A 125 19.17 -17.32 -0.34
N ASP A 126 20.02 -18.22 0.15
CA ASP A 126 19.63 -19.24 1.13
C ASP A 126 19.65 -18.68 2.55
N HIS A 127 18.52 -18.14 3.01
CA HIS A 127 18.41 -17.54 4.33
C HIS A 127 17.76 -18.47 5.35
N THR A 128 18.34 -18.55 6.53
CA THR A 128 17.63 -19.04 7.73
C THR A 128 16.73 -17.93 8.25
N ALA A 129 15.68 -18.24 9.02
CA ALA A 129 14.79 -17.20 9.55
C ALA A 129 15.54 -16.09 10.33
N PRO A 130 16.49 -16.40 11.23
CA PRO A 130 17.28 -15.35 11.91
C PRO A 130 18.14 -14.51 10.95
N LEU A 131 18.77 -15.12 9.94
CA LEU A 131 19.61 -14.40 8.99
C LEU A 131 18.79 -13.48 8.06
N LEU A 132 17.62 -13.94 7.63
CA LEU A 132 16.70 -13.11 6.86
C LEU A 132 16.26 -11.89 7.67
N LEU A 133 15.89 -12.08 8.93
CA LEU A 133 15.41 -11.00 9.79
C LEU A 133 16.54 -10.02 10.15
N ALA A 134 17.78 -10.49 10.30
CA ALA A 134 18.94 -9.61 10.44
C ALA A 134 19.17 -8.77 9.17
N SER A 135 19.05 -9.39 7.98
CA SER A 135 19.11 -8.69 6.70
C SER A 135 18.00 -7.64 6.56
N LEU A 136 16.76 -7.97 6.92
CA LEU A 136 15.64 -7.02 6.89
C LEU A 136 15.82 -5.87 7.89
N ALA A 137 16.39 -6.15 9.07
CA ALA A 137 16.69 -5.11 10.05
C ALA A 137 17.76 -4.14 9.54
N GLU A 138 18.83 -4.67 8.94
CA GLU A 138 19.89 -3.85 8.31
C GLU A 138 19.32 -3.03 7.14
N LEU A 139 18.52 -3.63 6.27
CA LEU A 139 17.86 -2.94 5.16
C LEU A 139 16.91 -1.83 5.65
N THR A 140 16.17 -2.09 6.75
CA THR A 140 15.26 -1.11 7.34
C THR A 140 16.01 0.06 7.99
N ALA A 141 17.23 -0.18 8.50
CA ALA A 141 18.05 0.84 9.14
C ALA A 141 18.88 1.65 8.14
N ASN A 142 19.36 1.02 7.06
CA ASN A 142 20.43 1.55 6.21
C ASN A 142 20.17 1.32 4.70
N VAL A 143 19.21 2.03 4.13
CA VAL A 143 19.07 2.17 2.68
C VAL A 143 20.02 3.27 2.20
N ARG A 144 20.84 3.00 1.18
CA ARG A 144 21.73 4.00 0.58
C ARG A 144 20.97 4.79 -0.47
N VAL A 145 21.05 6.11 -0.35
CA VAL A 145 20.51 7.08 -1.32
C VAL A 145 21.54 8.17 -1.59
N GLN A 146 21.30 9.01 -2.59
CA GLN A 146 22.17 10.16 -2.83
C GLN A 146 22.23 11.05 -1.57
N GLY A 147 23.44 11.26 -1.05
CA GLY A 147 23.67 12.02 0.18
C GLY A 147 23.81 11.19 1.46
N GLY A 148 23.72 9.85 1.40
CA GLY A 148 24.11 8.97 2.51
C GLY A 148 23.13 7.81 2.78
N ALA A 149 23.38 7.08 3.86
CA ALA A 149 22.47 6.05 4.35
C ALA A 149 21.31 6.66 5.15
N ARG A 150 20.11 6.11 4.98
CA ARG A 150 18.89 6.50 5.69
C ARG A 150 18.11 5.26 6.13
N SER A 151 17.32 5.41 7.18
CA SER A 151 16.31 4.39 7.50
C SER A 151 15.25 4.32 6.41
N MET A 152 14.57 3.18 6.30
CA MET A 152 13.47 2.98 5.34
C MET A 152 12.37 4.03 5.52
N ASN A 153 12.00 4.36 6.76
CA ASN A 153 11.04 5.45 7.02
C ASN A 153 11.57 6.79 6.50
N GLY A 154 12.83 7.11 6.76
CA GLY A 154 13.43 8.34 6.23
C GLY A 154 13.59 8.39 4.70
N VAL A 155 13.58 7.23 4.04
CA VAL A 155 13.48 7.13 2.57
C VAL A 155 12.03 7.35 2.12
N LEU A 156 11.05 6.74 2.76
CA LEU A 156 9.63 6.95 2.46
C LEU A 156 9.23 8.43 2.63
N ASP A 157 9.65 9.07 3.72
CA ASP A 157 9.41 10.50 3.96
C ASP A 157 10.03 11.37 2.85
N MET A 158 11.28 11.07 2.46
CA MET A 158 11.94 11.75 1.35
C MET A 158 11.16 11.58 0.04
N LEU A 159 10.68 10.37 -0.24
CA LEU A 159 9.93 10.08 -1.46
C LEU A 159 8.57 10.79 -1.46
N LEU A 160 7.91 10.92 -0.31
CA LEU A 160 6.69 11.71 -0.16
C LEU A 160 6.97 13.18 -0.47
N ASP A 161 7.96 13.76 0.21
CA ASP A 161 8.30 15.18 0.03
C ASP A 161 8.73 15.48 -1.41
N ASP A 162 9.46 14.58 -2.07
CA ASP A 162 9.80 14.71 -3.49
C ASP A 162 8.54 14.67 -4.38
N ALA A 163 7.63 13.72 -4.17
CA ALA A 163 6.39 13.64 -4.94
C ALA A 163 5.55 14.91 -4.81
N GLU A 164 5.49 15.46 -3.59
CA GLU A 164 4.80 16.71 -3.31
C GLU A 164 5.49 17.91 -3.95
N VAL A 165 6.80 18.05 -3.86
CA VAL A 165 7.52 19.15 -4.52
C VAL A 165 7.30 19.13 -6.03
N ASN A 166 7.38 17.95 -6.66
CA ASN A 166 7.23 17.82 -8.10
C ASN A 166 5.83 18.19 -8.60
N CYS A 167 4.78 17.99 -7.79
CA CYS A 167 3.42 18.31 -8.22
C CYS A 167 2.84 19.58 -7.62
N LEU A 168 3.25 19.92 -6.41
CA LEU A 168 2.68 20.98 -5.60
C LEU A 168 3.63 22.18 -5.43
N GLY A 169 4.84 22.10 -5.98
CA GLY A 169 5.90 23.11 -5.89
C GLY A 169 6.57 23.22 -4.52
N GLN A 170 5.97 22.65 -3.48
CA GLN A 170 6.46 22.61 -2.10
C GLN A 170 5.72 21.50 -1.34
N PRO A 171 6.33 20.90 -0.29
CA PRO A 171 5.63 19.97 0.60
C PRO A 171 4.44 20.64 1.30
N ASP A 172 3.42 19.87 1.65
CA ASP A 172 2.26 20.35 2.41
C ASP A 172 2.38 19.98 3.91
N PRO A 173 2.77 20.92 4.79
CA PRO A 173 2.93 20.64 6.22
C PRO A 173 1.59 20.45 6.95
N SER A 174 0.45 20.66 6.29
CA SER A 174 -0.90 20.52 6.87
C SER A 174 -1.64 19.24 6.46
N GLY A 175 -0.96 18.34 5.74
CA GLY A 175 -1.49 17.01 5.43
C GLY A 175 -1.62 16.10 6.66
N SER A 176 -2.48 15.08 6.55
CA SER A 176 -2.54 13.99 7.54
C SER A 176 -1.68 12.85 7.05
N GLU A 177 -0.71 12.43 7.86
CA GLU A 177 0.25 11.39 7.49
C GLU A 177 0.04 10.12 8.32
N GLU A 178 0.17 8.98 7.65
CA GLU A 178 0.19 7.70 8.32
C GLU A 178 1.39 7.61 9.27
N LYS A 179 1.14 7.39 10.56
CA LYS A 179 2.19 7.42 11.60
C LYS A 179 3.28 6.34 11.46
N ARG A 180 3.03 5.28 10.71
CA ARG A 180 3.93 4.13 10.55
C ARG A 180 3.75 3.54 9.17
N ALA A 181 4.86 3.23 8.50
CA ALA A 181 4.81 2.50 7.24
C ALA A 181 4.03 1.18 7.38
N ARG A 182 3.23 0.91 6.35
CA ARG A 182 2.59 -0.39 6.14
C ARG A 182 3.60 -1.32 5.50
N THR A 183 3.59 -2.59 5.90
CA THR A 183 4.47 -3.59 5.31
C THR A 183 3.68 -4.77 4.77
N VAL A 184 4.10 -5.25 3.60
CA VAL A 184 3.59 -6.48 3.00
C VAL A 184 4.80 -7.35 2.69
N ALA A 185 4.88 -8.52 3.31
CA ALA A 185 5.96 -9.48 3.13
C ALA A 185 5.41 -10.80 2.59
N VAL A 186 5.92 -11.27 1.46
CA VAL A 186 5.50 -12.53 0.86
C VAL A 186 6.70 -13.40 0.62
N VAL A 187 6.76 -14.53 1.32
CA VAL A 187 7.75 -15.57 1.04
C VAL A 187 7.38 -16.20 -0.30
N THR A 188 8.20 -15.95 -1.31
CA THR A 188 7.95 -16.39 -2.70
C THR A 188 8.60 -17.73 -3.00
N LYS A 189 9.66 -18.09 -2.28
CA LYS A 189 10.34 -19.37 -2.42
C LYS A 189 10.99 -19.82 -1.10
N ALA A 190 10.73 -21.05 -0.70
CA ALA A 190 11.29 -21.67 0.50
C ALA A 190 11.61 -23.14 0.21
N LYS A 191 12.60 -23.69 0.93
CA LYS A 191 13.12 -25.04 0.74
C LYS A 191 13.27 -25.76 2.07
N ASP A 192 13.10 -27.07 2.07
CA ASP A 192 13.25 -27.94 3.25
C ASP A 192 12.26 -27.59 4.39
N TRP A 193 11.04 -27.20 4.02
CA TRP A 193 9.90 -26.97 4.91
C TRP A 193 8.80 -28.01 4.66
N ASP A 194 8.49 -28.82 5.67
CA ASP A 194 7.64 -30.01 5.51
C ASP A 194 6.13 -29.72 5.56
N SER A 195 5.71 -28.56 6.09
CA SER A 195 4.30 -28.19 6.23
C SER A 195 4.01 -26.78 5.70
N PRO A 196 2.99 -26.59 4.84
CA PRO A 196 2.50 -25.27 4.47
C PRO A 196 1.69 -24.62 5.59
N THR A 197 1.19 -25.42 6.55
CA THR A 197 0.34 -24.94 7.64
C THR A 197 1.19 -24.69 8.89
N PRO A 198 1.34 -23.44 9.33
CA PRO A 198 2.02 -23.11 10.58
C PRO A 198 1.22 -23.63 11.77
N GLN A 199 1.94 -24.10 12.78
CA GLN A 199 1.42 -24.49 14.08
C GLN A 199 1.70 -23.41 15.13
N ALA A 200 0.86 -23.33 16.16
CA ALA A 200 1.03 -22.35 17.22
C ALA A 200 2.40 -22.50 17.91
N GLY A 201 3.30 -21.55 17.61
CA GLY A 201 4.60 -21.39 18.27
C GLY A 201 5.77 -22.00 17.52
N ASP A 202 5.51 -22.61 16.36
CA ASP A 202 6.54 -23.15 15.48
C ASP A 202 7.37 -22.05 14.78
N GLU A 203 8.35 -22.48 13.99
CA GLU A 203 9.28 -21.58 13.31
C GLU A 203 8.58 -20.69 12.26
N VAL A 204 7.58 -21.21 11.55
CA VAL A 204 6.82 -20.45 10.54
C VAL A 204 5.94 -19.38 11.21
N HIS A 205 5.24 -19.71 12.29
CA HIS A 205 4.46 -18.76 13.08
C HIS A 205 5.35 -17.62 13.59
N ARG A 206 6.52 -17.95 14.14
CA ARG A 206 7.50 -16.96 14.62
C ARG A 206 8.05 -16.10 13.50
N LEU A 207 8.42 -16.70 12.38
CA LEU A 207 8.87 -15.97 11.19
C LEU A 207 7.80 -15.01 10.69
N LEU A 208 6.57 -15.47 10.52
CA LEU A 208 5.45 -14.67 10.05
C LEU A 208 5.16 -13.48 10.99
N ALA A 209 5.16 -13.71 12.31
CA ALA A 209 5.03 -12.63 13.28
C ALA A 209 6.20 -11.63 13.22
N SER A 210 7.42 -12.15 13.02
CA SER A 210 8.63 -11.34 12.87
C SER A 210 8.60 -10.48 11.61
N LEU A 211 8.10 -11.02 10.49
CA LEU A 211 7.92 -10.30 9.24
C LEU A 211 6.87 -9.21 9.38
N CYS A 212 5.71 -9.47 9.99
CA CYS A 212 4.71 -8.42 10.24
C CYS A 212 5.29 -7.25 11.07
N LEU A 213 6.11 -7.55 12.06
CA LEU A 213 6.68 -6.52 12.95
C LEU A 213 8.01 -5.94 12.45
N MET A 214 8.57 -6.46 11.35
CA MET A 214 9.93 -6.18 10.89
C MET A 214 10.96 -6.26 12.04
N SER A 215 10.85 -7.31 12.84
CA SER A 215 11.62 -7.47 14.08
C SER A 215 11.94 -8.94 14.33
N ALA A 216 13.14 -9.21 14.83
CA ALA A 216 13.54 -10.56 15.25
C ALA A 216 13.00 -10.95 16.65
N ALA A 217 12.39 -10.03 17.40
CA ALA A 217 11.90 -10.30 18.76
C ALA A 217 10.93 -11.51 18.87
N PRO A 218 9.99 -11.73 17.93
CA PRO A 218 9.09 -12.88 17.98
C PRO A 218 9.78 -14.24 17.82
N LEU A 219 11.03 -14.30 17.31
CA LEU A 219 11.77 -15.55 17.21
C LEU A 219 12.02 -16.22 18.56
N THR A 220 12.20 -15.43 19.63
CA THR A 220 12.50 -15.95 20.98
C THR A 220 11.51 -15.48 22.03
N GLY A 221 10.66 -14.50 21.71
CA GLY A 221 9.69 -13.91 22.62
C GLY A 221 8.32 -14.60 22.68
N THR A 222 7.43 -13.98 23.43
CA THR A 222 6.00 -14.30 23.48
C THR A 222 5.32 -13.91 22.17
N LEU A 223 4.52 -14.81 21.63
CA LEU A 223 3.76 -14.59 20.39
C LEU A 223 2.30 -14.25 20.72
N ALA A 224 1.69 -13.45 19.85
CA ALA A 224 0.23 -13.42 19.78
C ALA A 224 -0.28 -14.82 19.35
N PRO A 225 -1.49 -15.23 19.76
CA PRO A 225 -2.09 -16.48 19.29
C PRO A 225 -2.20 -16.48 17.76
N LEU A 226 -1.82 -17.58 17.12
CA LEU A 226 -1.81 -17.68 15.65
C LEU A 226 -3.19 -17.36 15.06
N GLU A 227 -4.25 -17.83 15.72
CA GLU A 227 -5.64 -17.63 15.32
C GLU A 227 -6.05 -16.15 15.31
N SER A 228 -5.45 -15.31 16.16
CA SER A 228 -5.69 -13.86 16.19
C SER A 228 -4.94 -13.11 15.07
N MET A 229 -3.92 -13.75 14.52
CA MET A 229 -3.08 -13.19 13.46
C MET A 229 -3.59 -13.58 12.07
N VAL A 230 -4.14 -14.79 11.91
CA VAL A 230 -4.63 -15.29 10.63
C VAL A 230 -5.73 -14.37 10.07
N VAL A 231 -5.61 -14.07 8.79
CA VAL A 231 -6.49 -13.17 8.04
C VAL A 231 -7.25 -13.94 6.98
N GLY A 232 -8.58 -13.98 7.16
CA GLY A 232 -9.50 -14.66 6.26
C GLY A 232 -9.49 -16.18 6.42
N PRO A 233 -10.59 -16.87 6.09
CA PRO A 233 -10.60 -18.32 6.09
C PRO A 233 -9.67 -18.89 5.00
N PRO A 234 -9.11 -20.10 5.19
CA PRO A 234 -8.54 -20.86 4.10
C PRO A 234 -9.62 -21.04 3.01
N THR A 235 -9.29 -20.72 1.77
CA THR A 235 -10.20 -21.01 0.65
C THR A 235 -9.70 -22.27 -0.05
N THR A 236 -10.58 -23.01 -0.71
CA THR A 236 -10.20 -24.20 -1.49
C THR A 236 -9.14 -23.91 -2.55
N ARG A 237 -9.08 -22.67 -3.05
CA ARG A 237 -8.09 -22.20 -4.04
C ARG A 237 -6.71 -21.87 -3.44
N PHE A 238 -6.66 -21.61 -2.13
CA PHE A 238 -5.47 -21.16 -1.40
C PHE A 238 -5.32 -21.91 -0.07
N ALA A 239 -5.62 -23.22 -0.07
CA ALA A 239 -5.65 -24.03 1.15
C ALA A 239 -4.27 -24.10 1.84
N ASP A 240 -3.19 -24.01 1.06
CA ASP A 240 -1.80 -24.05 1.52
C ASP A 240 -1.15 -22.67 1.63
N THR A 241 -1.96 -21.61 1.63
CA THR A 241 -1.50 -20.24 1.78
C THR A 241 -2.00 -19.69 3.10
N VAL A 242 -1.07 -19.31 3.97
CA VAL A 242 -1.36 -18.65 5.23
C VAL A 242 -1.07 -17.17 5.13
N ARG A 243 -2.04 -16.38 5.58
CA ARG A 243 -2.05 -14.93 5.57
C ARG A 243 -2.18 -14.47 7.00
N VAL A 244 -1.22 -13.69 7.49
CA VAL A 244 -1.28 -13.12 8.83
C VAL A 244 -1.10 -11.62 8.81
N ALA A 245 -1.75 -10.93 9.75
CA ALA A 245 -1.53 -9.52 10.02
C ALA A 245 -1.26 -9.29 11.51
N LEU A 246 -0.30 -8.41 11.79
CA LEU A 246 0.01 -7.96 13.14
C LEU A 246 0.57 -6.53 13.07
N GLY A 247 -0.02 -5.60 13.84
CA GLY A 247 0.34 -4.19 13.77
C GLY A 247 0.03 -3.60 12.38
N SER A 248 1.00 -2.87 11.81
CA SER A 248 0.88 -2.32 10.44
C SER A 248 1.35 -3.28 9.35
N GLY A 249 1.80 -4.48 9.70
CA GLY A 249 2.41 -5.42 8.76
C GLY A 249 1.56 -6.65 8.44
N GLN A 250 1.79 -7.15 7.22
CA GLN A 250 1.12 -8.30 6.64
C GLN A 250 2.18 -9.28 6.16
N ALA A 251 2.01 -10.56 6.45
CA ALA A 251 2.92 -11.59 6.00
C ALA A 251 2.17 -12.75 5.38
N ILE A 252 2.68 -13.26 4.25
CA ILE A 252 2.09 -14.37 3.51
C ILE A 252 3.12 -15.48 3.33
N TRP A 253 2.68 -16.69 3.69
CA TRP A 253 3.43 -17.93 3.53
C TRP A 253 2.68 -18.85 2.59
N SER A 254 3.38 -19.38 1.58
CA SER A 254 2.82 -20.36 0.66
C SER A 254 3.92 -21.17 0.00
N LEU A 255 3.89 -22.50 0.15
CA LEU A 255 4.92 -23.39 -0.40
C LEU A 255 4.65 -23.85 -1.84
N TYR A 256 3.38 -23.92 -2.25
CA TYR A 256 3.00 -24.56 -3.51
C TYR A 256 2.55 -23.58 -4.61
N GLN A 257 2.57 -22.29 -4.33
CA GLN A 257 2.23 -21.27 -5.34
C GLN A 257 3.50 -20.86 -6.11
N PRO A 258 3.42 -20.68 -7.44
CA PRO A 258 4.51 -20.12 -8.22
C PRO A 258 4.98 -18.77 -7.70
N ALA A 259 6.30 -18.56 -7.66
CA ALA A 259 6.92 -17.35 -7.15
C ALA A 259 6.39 -16.09 -7.87
N GLU A 260 6.15 -16.14 -9.19
CA GLU A 260 5.65 -15.01 -9.95
C GLU A 260 4.21 -14.65 -9.56
N LYS A 261 3.38 -15.65 -9.21
CA LYS A 261 2.02 -15.40 -8.72
C LYS A 261 2.03 -14.78 -7.34
N LEU A 262 2.94 -15.21 -6.47
CA LEU A 262 3.11 -14.65 -5.13
C LEU A 262 3.65 -13.23 -5.18
N ALA A 263 4.62 -12.93 -6.06
CA ALA A 263 5.10 -11.57 -6.29
C ALA A 263 4.00 -10.67 -6.88
N CYS A 264 3.20 -11.17 -7.81
CA CYS A 264 2.03 -10.43 -8.31
C CYS A 264 0.99 -10.19 -7.20
N TYR A 265 0.75 -11.17 -6.34
CA TYR A 265 -0.16 -11.03 -5.21
C TYR A 265 0.33 -9.99 -4.20
N GLU A 266 1.62 -10.01 -3.86
CA GLU A 266 2.30 -9.01 -3.04
C GLU A 266 2.07 -7.61 -3.59
N HIS A 267 2.38 -7.40 -4.87
CA HIS A 267 2.26 -6.08 -5.50
C HIS A 267 0.81 -5.56 -5.48
N ASN A 268 -0.17 -6.42 -5.83
CA ASN A 268 -1.59 -6.06 -5.76
C ASN A 268 -2.02 -5.68 -4.35
N LEU A 269 -1.52 -6.39 -3.34
CA LEU A 269 -1.84 -6.14 -1.94
C LEU A 269 -1.18 -4.86 -1.42
N ALA A 270 0.07 -4.59 -1.81
CA ALA A 270 0.77 -3.35 -1.47
C ALA A 270 0.06 -2.13 -2.05
N LEU A 271 -0.36 -2.18 -3.32
CA LEU A 271 -1.18 -1.13 -3.96
C LEU A 271 -2.52 -0.93 -3.25
N ALA A 272 -3.22 -2.03 -2.93
CA ALA A 272 -4.51 -1.97 -2.25
C ALA A 272 -4.39 -1.39 -0.83
N SER A 273 -3.33 -1.78 -0.11
CA SER A 273 -3.00 -1.28 1.24
C SER A 273 -2.69 0.23 1.21
N MET A 274 -1.86 0.66 0.27
CA MET A 274 -1.48 2.07 0.10
C MET A 274 -2.66 2.95 -0.30
N GLN A 275 -3.47 2.55 -1.29
CA GLN A 275 -4.69 3.30 -1.64
C GLN A 275 -5.61 3.39 -0.42
N THR A 276 -5.76 2.30 0.34
CA THR A 276 -6.57 2.31 1.56
C THR A 276 -6.01 3.28 2.61
N SER A 277 -4.68 3.34 2.80
CA SER A 277 -4.05 4.31 3.70
C SER A 277 -4.35 5.76 3.29
N VAL A 278 -4.18 6.13 2.02
CA VAL A 278 -4.49 7.49 1.53
C VAL A 278 -5.95 7.86 1.81
N LEU A 279 -6.87 6.93 1.55
CA LEU A 279 -8.29 7.16 1.79
C LEU A 279 -8.62 7.27 3.28
N LEU A 280 -8.02 6.45 4.15
CA LEU A 280 -8.21 6.53 5.59
C LEU A 280 -7.62 7.82 6.18
N GLU A 281 -6.44 8.25 5.74
CA GLU A 281 -5.85 9.54 6.13
C GLU A 281 -6.73 10.71 5.69
N THR A 282 -7.40 10.60 4.54
CA THR A 282 -8.39 11.60 4.11
C THR A 282 -9.53 11.69 5.11
N VAL A 283 -10.04 10.55 5.60
CA VAL A 283 -11.10 10.53 6.63
C VAL A 283 -10.60 11.12 7.95
N ARG A 284 -9.37 10.79 8.39
CA ARG A 284 -8.77 11.32 9.63
C ARG A 284 -8.70 12.84 9.59
N TRP A 285 -8.14 13.39 8.52
CA TRP A 285 -8.03 14.82 8.32
C TRP A 285 -9.38 15.55 8.42
N LEU A 286 -10.45 14.95 7.88
CA LEU A 286 -11.80 15.50 7.92
C LEU A 286 -12.38 15.53 9.33
N SER A 287 -12.06 14.55 10.18
CA SER A 287 -12.48 14.53 11.59
C SER A 287 -11.88 15.68 12.39
N ASP A 288 -10.62 16.01 12.10
CA ASP A 288 -9.85 16.99 12.86
C ASP A 288 -10.14 18.44 12.42
N SER A 289 -10.87 18.62 11.31
CA SER A 289 -11.16 19.91 10.68
C SER A 289 -12.67 20.23 10.68
N ALA A 290 -13.15 21.12 11.56
CA ALA A 290 -14.56 21.59 11.57
C ALA A 290 -14.78 22.84 10.69
N PRO A 291 -15.98 23.13 10.12
CA PRO A 291 -17.15 22.28 9.86
C PRO A 291 -17.26 21.82 8.39
N LEU A 292 -18.07 20.77 8.19
CA LEU A 292 -18.33 20.00 6.95
C LEU A 292 -18.81 20.78 5.70
N GLU A 293 -18.82 22.10 5.68
CA GLU A 293 -19.26 22.84 4.48
C GLU A 293 -18.23 22.76 3.33
N ALA A 294 -16.96 22.48 3.64
CA ALA A 294 -15.91 22.15 2.67
C ALA A 294 -15.89 20.67 2.24
N LEU A 295 -16.66 19.78 2.90
CA LEU A 295 -16.76 18.34 2.59
C LEU A 295 -17.47 18.04 1.25
N ARG A 296 -17.75 19.07 0.46
CA ARG A 296 -18.36 18.98 -0.87
C ARG A 296 -17.35 18.92 -2.01
N ALA A 297 -16.05 18.83 -1.74
CA ALA A 297 -15.10 18.43 -2.77
C ALA A 297 -15.45 17.01 -3.23
N GLU A 298 -15.89 16.88 -4.47
CA GLU A 298 -16.31 15.62 -5.10
C GLU A 298 -15.30 14.48 -4.90
N SER A 299 -14.01 14.80 -4.84
CA SER A 299 -12.91 13.89 -4.52
C SER A 299 -13.07 13.18 -3.17
N VAL A 300 -13.45 13.89 -2.11
CA VAL A 300 -13.68 13.33 -0.78
C VAL A 300 -14.88 12.38 -0.78
N ARG A 301 -15.95 12.75 -1.48
CA ARG A 301 -17.14 11.89 -1.65
C ARG A 301 -16.76 10.58 -2.34
N LEU A 302 -15.99 10.66 -3.42
CA LEU A 302 -15.50 9.49 -4.15
C LEU A 302 -14.55 8.64 -3.29
N ALA A 303 -13.69 9.26 -2.47
CA ALA A 303 -12.83 8.56 -1.53
C ALA A 303 -13.63 7.73 -0.51
N LEU A 304 -14.67 8.32 0.11
CA LEU A 304 -15.58 7.62 1.04
C LEU A 304 -16.34 6.48 0.35
N GLN A 305 -16.77 6.68 -0.89
CA GLN A 305 -17.44 5.62 -1.67
C GLN A 305 -16.49 4.46 -1.98
N THR A 306 -15.24 4.76 -2.34
CA THR A 306 -14.22 3.73 -2.59
C THR A 306 -13.89 2.96 -1.31
N LEU A 307 -13.74 3.61 -0.17
CA LEU A 307 -13.60 2.93 1.13
C LEU A 307 -14.81 2.04 1.44
N GLY A 308 -16.03 2.54 1.23
CA GLY A 308 -17.26 1.78 1.44
C GLY A 308 -17.33 0.52 0.58
N ARG A 309 -16.90 0.59 -0.68
CA ARG A 309 -16.81 -0.57 -1.59
C ARG A 309 -15.76 -1.58 -1.13
N LYS A 310 -14.58 -1.12 -0.70
CA LYS A 310 -13.50 -1.97 -0.17
C LYS A 310 -13.92 -2.68 1.11
N TYR A 311 -14.59 -1.98 2.02
CA TYR A 311 -15.06 -2.55 3.27
C TYR A 311 -16.20 -3.58 3.08
N GLY A 312 -17.16 -3.24 2.21
CA GLY A 312 -18.31 -4.09 1.92
C GLY A 312 -18.04 -5.26 0.98
N ALA A 313 -16.82 -5.41 0.47
CA ALA A 313 -16.43 -6.42 -0.52
C ALA A 313 -17.35 -6.44 -1.75
N ALA A 314 -17.65 -5.26 -2.31
CA ALA A 314 -18.46 -5.19 -3.54
C ALA A 314 -17.78 -5.93 -4.70
N ASP A 315 -18.57 -6.57 -5.57
CA ASP A 315 -18.09 -7.35 -6.73
C ASP A 315 -17.25 -6.54 -7.74
N SER A 316 -17.15 -5.22 -7.56
CA SER A 316 -16.51 -4.27 -8.47
C SER A 316 -15.28 -3.58 -7.86
N VAL A 317 -14.64 -4.16 -6.85
CA VAL A 317 -13.44 -3.61 -6.20
C VAL A 317 -12.51 -4.75 -5.77
N TYR A 318 -11.20 -4.50 -5.69
CA TYR A 318 -10.27 -5.50 -5.18
C TYR A 318 -10.54 -5.72 -3.69
N SER A 319 -11.16 -6.86 -3.38
CA SER A 319 -11.47 -7.26 -2.01
C SER A 319 -10.38 -8.19 -1.46
N SER A 320 -9.81 -7.79 -0.32
CA SER A 320 -8.86 -8.60 0.45
C SER A 320 -9.19 -8.45 1.93
N ASP A 321 -9.19 -9.56 2.66
CA ASP A 321 -9.39 -9.58 4.11
C ASP A 321 -8.34 -8.71 4.84
N PHE A 322 -7.16 -8.53 4.26
CA PHE A 322 -6.13 -7.60 4.76
C PHE A 322 -6.57 -6.14 4.70
N VAL A 323 -7.17 -5.73 3.59
CA VAL A 323 -7.69 -4.36 3.41
C VAL A 323 -8.86 -4.12 4.36
N ARG A 324 -9.75 -5.12 4.50
CA ARG A 324 -10.84 -5.04 5.47
C ARG A 324 -10.32 -4.87 6.89
N ARG A 325 -9.36 -5.70 7.31
CA ARG A 325 -8.72 -5.60 8.62
C ARG A 325 -8.02 -4.26 8.82
N GLN A 326 -7.34 -3.72 7.81
CA GLN A 326 -6.73 -2.38 7.87
C GLN A 326 -7.77 -1.29 8.15
N ILE A 327 -8.96 -1.39 7.54
CA ILE A 327 -10.08 -0.46 7.79
C ILE A 327 -10.64 -0.67 9.21
N ASP A 328 -10.84 -1.92 9.66
CA ASP A 328 -11.30 -2.22 11.02
C ASP A 328 -10.32 -1.67 12.09
N ASP A 329 -9.02 -1.94 11.93
CA ASP A 329 -7.93 -1.50 12.81
C ASP A 329 -7.68 0.01 12.75
N SER A 330 -8.28 0.73 11.80
CA SER A 330 -8.16 2.20 11.71
C SER A 330 -8.96 2.93 12.78
N HIS A 331 -9.96 2.25 13.36
CA HIS A 331 -11.01 2.82 14.24
C HIS A 331 -11.87 3.92 13.60
N LEU A 332 -11.91 3.99 12.27
CA LEU A 332 -12.68 4.99 11.52
C LEU A 332 -14.00 4.45 10.95
N VAL A 333 -14.36 3.18 11.20
CA VAL A 333 -15.55 2.53 10.58
C VAL A 333 -16.83 3.32 10.84
N ASP A 334 -17.09 3.69 12.09
CA ASP A 334 -18.29 4.47 12.45
C ASP A 334 -18.31 5.84 11.78
N GLN A 335 -17.13 6.45 11.64
CA GLN A 335 -17.00 7.73 10.98
C GLN A 335 -17.20 7.61 9.47
N ILE A 336 -16.62 6.59 8.82
CA ILE A 336 -16.85 6.30 7.41
C ILE A 336 -18.35 6.11 7.16
N ASN A 337 -19.03 5.33 8.00
CA ASN A 337 -20.47 5.10 7.89
C ASN A 337 -21.28 6.39 8.09
N ARG A 338 -20.91 7.22 9.08
CA ARG A 338 -21.53 8.52 9.31
C ARG A 338 -21.37 9.45 8.12
N LEU A 339 -20.14 9.67 7.65
CA LEU A 339 -19.84 10.53 6.50
C LEU A 339 -20.51 10.04 5.20
N ARG A 340 -20.68 8.72 5.03
CA ARG A 340 -21.43 8.14 3.92
C ARG A 340 -22.94 8.40 4.03
N ALA A 341 -23.50 8.35 5.23
CA ALA A 341 -24.92 8.62 5.48
C ALA A 341 -25.25 10.13 5.42
N GLU A 342 -24.29 10.98 5.74
CA GLU A 342 -24.39 12.44 5.63
C GLU A 342 -24.20 12.96 4.19
N GLY A 343 -23.64 12.14 3.28
CA GLY A 343 -23.60 12.41 1.84
C GLY A 343 -24.96 12.19 1.16
N PRO A 344 -25.32 13.04 0.19
CA PRO A 344 -26.49 13.92 0.28
C PRO A 344 -27.84 13.21 0.57
N LEU A 345 -28.49 13.67 1.63
CA LEU A 345 -29.94 13.92 1.63
C LEU A 345 -30.28 14.86 0.46
N HIS A 346 -31.20 14.44 -0.39
CA HIS A 346 -32.13 15.28 -1.16
C HIS A 346 -31.61 16.63 -1.70
N ALA A 347 -31.02 16.61 -2.90
CA ALA A 347 -31.19 17.72 -3.83
C ALA A 347 -32.39 17.40 -4.74
N ARG A 348 -33.56 17.90 -4.35
CA ARG A 348 -34.67 18.17 -5.26
C ARG A 348 -34.58 19.62 -5.70
#